data_AF-A0A8T7E1S9-F1
#
_entry.id   AF-A0A8T7E1S9-F1
#
_cell.length_a   1.000
_cell.length_b   1.000
_cell.length_c   1.000
_cell.angle_alpha   90.00
_cell.angle_beta   90.00
_cell.angle_gamma   90.00
#
_symmetry.space_group_name_H-M   'P 1'
#
loop_
_entity.id
_entity.type
_entity.pdbx_description
1 polymer ?
#
loop_
_entity_poly.entity_id
_entity_poly.type
_entity_poly.pdbx_seq_one_letter_code
_entity_poly.pdbx_strand_id
1 'polypeptide(L)'
;TYLHAAIARFTRMNAPVIMAVHGAAAGAGMSLICGGDIVIAARAAKFTMAYTAIGLPPDGGGSYFLPRVVGLRRAQELILTNRRLSADEALDWGLVTEVVADDALAERAGALAANLASGPTLAYGAAKRLLADTLSNTLETQMELETRAIAGAAAGEDSAGAIQAFLAKQKPTFSGR
;
A
#
# COMPACT_ATOMS: atom_id res chain seq x y z
N THR A 1 15.01 2.35 14.06
CA THR A 1 14.07 2.71 15.14
C THR A 1 12.91 1.72 15.17
N TYR A 2 12.05 1.72 16.21
CA TYR A 2 10.84 0.87 16.22
C TYR A 2 9.90 1.18 15.05
N LEU A 3 9.78 2.47 14.67
CA LEU A 3 9.01 2.90 13.50
C LEU A 3 9.53 2.24 12.21
N HIS A 4 10.84 2.30 11.94
CA HIS A 4 11.42 1.68 10.74
C HIS A 4 11.21 0.16 10.71
N ALA A 5 11.34 -0.49 11.87
CA ALA A 5 11.11 -1.92 11.98
C ALA A 5 9.63 -2.28 11.70
N ALA A 6 8.69 -1.48 12.17
CA ALA A 6 7.27 -1.65 11.88
C ALA A 6 6.96 -1.46 10.39
N ILE A 7 7.46 -0.39 9.77
CA ILE A 7 7.27 -0.10 8.34
C ILE A 7 7.85 -1.23 7.48
N ALA A 8 9.09 -1.66 7.76
CA ALA A 8 9.70 -2.78 7.04
C ALA A 8 8.90 -4.08 7.17
N ARG A 9 8.29 -4.36 8.34
CA ARG A 9 7.41 -5.52 8.53
C ARG A 9 6.12 -5.40 7.73
N PHE A 10 5.46 -4.24 7.75
CA PHE A 10 4.24 -4.00 6.97
C PHE A 10 4.46 -4.17 5.46
N THR A 11 5.59 -3.69 4.94
CA THR A 11 5.94 -3.85 3.53
C THR A 11 6.23 -5.31 3.14
N ARG A 12 6.76 -6.12 4.06
CA ARG A 12 7.24 -7.48 3.76
C ARG A 12 6.27 -8.61 4.15
N MET A 13 5.28 -8.33 5.00
CA MET A 13 4.30 -9.33 5.41
C MET A 13 3.35 -9.70 4.26
N ASN A 14 2.78 -10.90 4.32
CA ASN A 14 1.90 -11.39 3.26
C ASN A 14 0.54 -10.67 3.22
N ALA A 15 0.01 -10.29 4.38
CA ALA A 15 -1.26 -9.60 4.45
C ALA A 15 -1.15 -8.18 3.85
N PRO A 16 -2.14 -7.74 3.06
CA PRO A 16 -2.29 -6.35 2.66
C PRO A 16 -2.47 -5.42 3.88
N VAL A 17 -1.93 -4.21 3.77
CA VAL A 17 -1.98 -3.17 4.79
C VAL A 17 -2.83 -2.02 4.27
N ILE A 18 -3.98 -1.83 4.90
CA ILE A 18 -4.90 -0.73 4.61
C ILE A 18 -4.61 0.42 5.58
N MET A 19 -4.39 1.62 5.05
CA MET A 19 -4.25 2.84 5.82
C MET A 19 -5.56 3.64 5.74
N ALA A 20 -6.29 3.76 6.85
CA ALA A 20 -7.49 4.58 6.95
C ALA A 20 -7.14 5.94 7.58
N VAL A 21 -7.26 7.02 6.81
CA VAL A 21 -6.80 8.37 7.20
C VAL A 21 -7.98 9.30 7.42
N HIS A 22 -8.35 9.52 8.68
CA HIS A 22 -9.48 10.40 9.03
C HIS A 22 -9.09 11.88 9.04
N GLY A 23 -7.89 12.21 9.52
CA GLY A 23 -7.49 13.58 9.84
C GLY A 23 -6.21 14.01 9.14
N ALA A 24 -5.41 14.82 9.85
CA ALA A 24 -4.12 15.25 9.33
C ALA A 24 -3.08 14.13 9.40
N ALA A 25 -2.47 13.83 8.26
CA ALA A 25 -1.27 13.02 8.13
C ALA A 25 -0.06 13.94 7.93
N ALA A 26 0.78 14.05 8.96
CA ALA A 26 1.96 14.93 8.94
C ALA A 26 3.20 14.18 9.42
N GLY A 27 4.38 14.51 8.86
CA GLY A 27 5.65 13.94 9.31
C GLY A 27 5.67 12.42 9.19
N ALA A 28 5.95 11.73 10.30
CA ALA A 28 5.99 10.27 10.34
C ALA A 28 4.66 9.61 9.94
N GLY A 29 3.52 10.29 10.16
CA GLY A 29 2.22 9.81 9.70
C GLY A 29 2.11 9.79 8.18
N MET A 30 2.64 10.82 7.51
CA MET A 30 2.71 10.88 6.05
C MET A 30 3.64 9.78 5.51
N SER A 31 4.80 9.58 6.14
CA SER A 31 5.73 8.52 5.75
C SER A 31 5.13 7.12 5.89
N LEU A 32 4.35 6.88 6.96
CA LEU A 32 3.65 5.61 7.16
C LEU A 32 2.61 5.36 6.05
N ILE A 33 1.81 6.36 5.71
CA ILE A 33 0.79 6.25 4.67
C ILE A 33 1.40 5.96 3.30
N CYS A 34 2.53 6.58 2.96
CA CYS A 34 3.22 6.33 1.70
C CYS A 34 3.65 4.86 1.52
N GLY A 35 3.85 4.12 2.63
CA GLY A 35 4.19 2.70 2.62
C GLY A 35 2.99 1.74 2.72
N GLY A 36 1.75 2.25 2.72
CA GLY A 36 0.54 1.44 2.72
C GLY A 36 0.25 0.83 1.34
N ASP A 37 -0.37 -0.35 1.31
CA ASP A 37 -0.76 -0.99 0.04
C ASP A 37 -2.02 -0.36 -0.54
N ILE A 38 -2.96 0.00 0.34
CA ILE A 38 -4.23 0.67 -0.01
C ILE A 38 -4.45 1.79 1.01
N VAL A 39 -4.78 2.99 0.53
CA VAL A 39 -4.94 4.16 1.38
C VAL A 39 -6.34 4.74 1.15
N ILE A 40 -7.17 4.70 2.18
CA ILE A 40 -8.53 5.27 2.17
C ILE A 40 -8.50 6.53 3.03
N ALA A 41 -8.92 7.66 2.48
CA ALA A 41 -8.97 8.91 3.22
C ALA A 41 -10.41 9.40 3.43
N ALA A 42 -10.66 9.98 4.60
CA ALA A 42 -11.81 10.86 4.81
C ALA A 42 -11.65 12.12 3.94
N ARG A 43 -12.76 12.70 3.48
CA ARG A 43 -12.77 13.90 2.64
C ARG A 43 -12.10 15.09 3.33
N ALA A 44 -12.22 15.20 4.65
CA ALA A 44 -11.55 16.26 5.41
C ALA A 44 -10.04 16.05 5.62
N ALA A 45 -9.48 14.88 5.28
CA ALA A 45 -8.08 14.57 5.51
C ALA A 45 -7.13 15.54 4.81
N LYS A 46 -5.97 15.77 5.43
CA LYS A 46 -4.90 16.65 4.92
C LYS A 46 -3.56 15.97 5.04
N PHE A 47 -2.70 16.15 4.03
CA PHE A 47 -1.40 15.46 3.95
C PHE A 47 -0.27 16.47 3.82
N THR A 48 0.81 16.32 4.60
CA THR A 48 2.01 17.16 4.48
C THR A 48 3.24 16.43 5.00
N MET A 49 4.41 16.73 4.44
CA MET A 49 5.67 16.16 4.94
C MET A 49 6.09 16.74 6.28
N ALA A 50 5.83 18.02 6.55
CA ALA A 50 6.10 18.77 7.80
C ALA A 50 7.56 18.78 8.35
N TYR A 51 8.45 17.86 7.96
CA TYR A 51 9.80 17.72 8.51
C TYR A 51 10.65 18.98 8.30
N THR A 52 10.66 19.55 7.09
CA THR A 52 11.56 20.67 6.77
C THR A 52 11.09 21.98 7.40
N ALA A 53 9.83 22.08 7.84
CA ALA A 53 9.32 23.23 8.59
C ALA A 53 9.98 23.39 9.97
N ILE A 54 10.59 22.31 10.49
CA ILE A 54 11.33 22.31 11.76
C ILE A 54 12.82 21.97 11.55
N GLY A 55 13.34 22.17 10.33
CA GLY A 55 14.76 21.95 10.01
C GLY A 55 15.19 20.48 9.97
N LEU A 56 14.25 19.54 9.85
CA LEU A 56 14.54 18.11 9.76
C LEU A 56 14.33 17.57 8.34
N PRO A 57 15.10 16.56 7.91
CA PRO A 57 14.80 15.81 6.69
C PRO A 57 13.67 14.79 6.93
N PRO A 58 13.04 14.27 5.86
CA PRO A 58 12.08 13.17 5.96
C PRO A 58 12.66 11.92 6.64
N ASP A 59 11.84 11.28 7.47
CA ASP A 59 12.13 10.00 8.14
C ASP A 59 11.04 8.96 7.83
N GLY A 60 11.16 7.72 8.33
CA GLY A 60 10.12 6.69 8.22
C GLY A 60 9.95 6.14 6.79
N GLY A 61 10.96 6.26 5.94
CA GLY A 61 10.87 5.85 4.54
C GLY A 61 10.12 6.83 3.63
N GLY A 62 9.74 8.03 4.12
CA GLY A 62 9.01 9.02 3.31
C GLY A 62 9.75 9.42 2.03
N SER A 63 11.08 9.58 2.08
CA SER A 63 11.91 9.86 0.89
C SER A 63 12.11 8.66 -0.04
N TYR A 64 11.79 7.44 0.41
CA TYR A 64 11.80 6.23 -0.40
C TYR A 64 10.45 6.02 -1.09
N PHE A 65 9.35 6.05 -0.34
CA PHE A 65 8.02 5.72 -0.85
C PHE A 65 7.36 6.86 -1.61
N LEU A 66 7.37 8.10 -1.09
CA LEU A 66 6.66 9.22 -1.72
C LEU A 66 7.02 9.41 -3.21
N PRO A 67 8.30 9.51 -3.62
CA PRO A 67 8.63 9.68 -5.04
C PRO A 67 8.26 8.47 -5.91
N ARG A 68 8.10 7.28 -5.33
CA ARG A 68 7.65 6.08 -6.04
C ARG A 68 6.14 6.08 -6.28
N VAL A 69 5.39 6.73 -5.40
CA VAL A 69 3.92 6.82 -5.47
C VAL A 69 3.48 8.00 -6.33
N VAL A 70 3.99 9.20 -6.06
CA VAL A 70 3.52 10.43 -6.73
C VAL A 70 4.50 10.97 -7.79
N GLY A 71 5.65 10.32 -7.97
CA GLY A 71 6.72 10.81 -8.85
C GLY A 71 7.63 11.85 -8.18
N LEU A 72 8.84 12.01 -8.73
CA LEU A 72 9.90 12.81 -8.10
C LEU A 72 9.56 14.29 -7.94
N ARG A 73 8.91 14.92 -8.93
CA ARG A 73 8.62 16.37 -8.90
C ARG A 73 7.61 16.74 -7.81
N ARG A 74 6.52 15.99 -7.73
CA ARG A 74 5.50 16.13 -6.68
C ARG A 74 6.08 15.86 -5.29
N ALA A 75 6.94 14.84 -5.16
CA ALA A 75 7.64 14.57 -3.91
C ALA A 75 8.57 15.71 -3.47
N GLN A 76 9.37 16.25 -4.39
CA GLN A 76 10.24 17.41 -4.13
C GLN A 76 9.43 18.62 -3.66
N GLU A 77 8.33 18.93 -4.34
CA GLU A 77 7.45 20.03 -3.97
C GLU A 77 6.93 19.87 -2.53
N LEU A 78 6.38 18.71 -2.17
CA LEU A 78 5.84 18.47 -0.83
C LEU A 78 6.91 18.50 0.25
N ILE A 79 8.07 17.88 0.00
CA ILE A 79 9.17 17.79 0.97
C ILE A 79 9.80 19.17 1.23
N LEU A 80 9.99 19.98 0.18
CA LEU A 80 10.70 21.26 0.30
C LEU A 80 9.79 22.41 0.72
N THR A 81 8.51 22.39 0.34
CA THR A 81 7.57 23.49 0.65
C THR A 81 6.71 23.22 1.89
N ASN A 82 6.56 21.96 2.31
CA ASN A 82 5.58 21.50 3.31
C ASN A 82 4.13 21.89 3.01
N ARG A 83 3.79 22.22 1.75
CA ARG A 83 2.40 22.52 1.43
C ARG A 83 1.50 21.31 1.75
N ARG A 84 0.23 21.60 2.03
CA ARG A 84 -0.76 20.59 2.39
C ARG A 84 -1.53 20.16 1.15
N LEU A 85 -1.70 18.85 0.97
CA LEU A 85 -2.66 18.29 0.02
C LEU A 85 -4.04 18.17 0.67
N SER A 86 -5.09 18.39 -0.11
CA SER A 86 -6.43 17.89 0.22
C SER A 86 -6.54 16.39 -0.06
N ALA A 87 -7.58 15.73 0.45
CA ALA A 87 -7.89 14.35 0.11
C ALA A 87 -8.10 14.15 -1.40
N ASP A 88 -8.82 15.07 -2.06
CA ASP A 88 -9.08 15.00 -3.50
C ASP A 88 -7.81 15.17 -4.34
N GLU A 89 -6.92 16.09 -3.95
CA GLU A 89 -5.62 16.26 -4.63
C GLU A 89 -4.73 15.03 -4.40
N ALA A 90 -4.74 14.48 -3.19
CA ALA A 90 -4.01 13.26 -2.87
C ALA A 90 -4.51 12.04 -3.66
N LEU A 91 -5.82 11.98 -3.95
CA LEU A 91 -6.41 10.98 -4.83
C LEU A 91 -5.97 11.18 -6.29
N ASP A 92 -6.07 12.41 -6.82
CA ASP A 92 -5.60 12.75 -8.18
C ASP A 92 -4.11 12.43 -8.38
N TRP A 93 -3.31 12.58 -7.33
CA TRP A 93 -1.88 12.30 -7.36
C TRP A 93 -1.53 10.82 -7.22
N GLY A 94 -2.50 9.97 -6.89
CA GLY A 94 -2.30 8.55 -6.60
C GLY A 94 -1.68 8.27 -5.23
N LEU A 95 -1.59 9.27 -4.35
CA LEU A 95 -1.16 9.07 -2.95
C LEU A 95 -2.20 8.30 -2.14
N VAL A 96 -3.47 8.50 -2.48
CA VAL A 96 -4.63 7.87 -1.85
C VAL A 96 -5.37 7.07 -2.92
N THR A 97 -5.85 5.88 -2.58
CA THR A 97 -6.57 5.01 -3.52
C THR A 97 -8.08 5.28 -3.56
N GLU A 98 -8.63 5.80 -2.46
CA GLU A 98 -10.07 6.09 -2.33
C GLU A 98 -10.32 7.23 -1.34
N VAL A 99 -11.28 8.11 -1.65
CA VAL A 99 -11.76 9.15 -0.73
C VAL A 99 -13.24 8.90 -0.43
N VAL A 100 -13.59 8.89 0.85
CA VAL A 100 -14.96 8.66 1.34
C VAL A 100 -15.43 9.78 2.25
N ALA A 101 -16.73 9.79 2.57
CA ALA A 101 -17.25 10.65 3.62
C ALA A 101 -16.58 10.33 4.96
N ASP A 102 -16.38 11.34 5.80
CA ASP A 102 -15.60 11.22 7.04
C ASP A 102 -16.17 10.15 7.98
N ASP A 103 -17.50 10.07 8.08
CA ASP A 103 -18.24 9.10 8.90
C ASP A 103 -18.27 7.68 8.31
N ALA A 104 -18.07 7.54 6.99
CA ALA A 104 -18.04 6.25 6.30
C ALA A 104 -16.66 5.57 6.35
N LEU A 105 -15.60 6.27 6.76
CA LEU A 105 -14.22 5.78 6.66
C LEU A 105 -13.98 4.45 7.41
N ALA A 106 -14.44 4.36 8.66
CA ALA A 106 -14.20 3.19 9.49
C ALA A 106 -14.92 1.95 8.93
N GLU A 107 -16.17 2.10 8.53
CA GLU A 107 -16.96 1.04 7.91
C GLU A 107 -16.32 0.58 6.60
N ARG A 108 -15.96 1.52 5.72
CA ARG A 108 -15.36 1.20 4.42
C ARG A 108 -14.04 0.45 4.56
N ALA A 109 -13.15 0.92 5.45
CA ALA A 109 -11.88 0.27 5.71
C ALA A 109 -12.06 -1.13 6.32
N GLY A 110 -13.00 -1.28 7.27
CA GLY A 110 -13.33 -2.57 7.88
C GLY A 110 -13.88 -3.58 6.88
N ALA A 111 -14.79 -3.14 6.00
CA ALA A 111 -15.35 -3.99 4.94
C ALA A 111 -14.27 -4.44 3.94
N LEU A 112 -13.34 -3.54 3.57
CA LEU A 112 -12.21 -3.91 2.71
C LEU A 112 -11.27 -4.90 3.39
N ALA A 113 -10.96 -4.65 4.67
CA ALA A 113 -10.09 -5.54 5.45
C ALA A 113 -10.70 -6.93 5.58
N ALA A 114 -12.00 -7.05 5.86
CA ALA A 114 -12.70 -8.32 5.93
C ALA A 114 -12.68 -9.08 4.60
N ASN A 115 -12.85 -8.36 3.48
CA ASN A 115 -12.76 -8.95 2.16
C ASN A 115 -11.35 -9.51 1.88
N LEU A 116 -10.30 -8.70 2.06
CA LEU A 116 -8.91 -9.12 1.84
C LEU A 116 -8.49 -10.24 2.80
N ALA A 117 -8.96 -10.23 4.05
CA ALA A 117 -8.69 -11.29 5.01
C ALA A 117 -9.27 -12.66 4.59
N SER A 118 -10.31 -12.67 3.76
CA SER A 118 -10.90 -13.89 3.20
C SER A 118 -10.28 -14.33 1.86
N GLY A 119 -9.25 -13.62 1.39
CA GLY A 119 -8.60 -13.83 0.11
C GLY A 119 -7.32 -14.68 0.17
N PRO A 120 -6.66 -14.91 -0.98
CA PRO A 120 -5.45 -15.72 -1.10
C PRO A 120 -4.23 -14.98 -0.52
N THR A 121 -4.07 -15.03 0.81
CA THR A 121 -3.08 -14.23 1.54
C THR A 121 -1.65 -14.43 1.04
N LEU A 122 -1.25 -15.66 0.68
CA LEU A 122 0.09 -15.91 0.13
C LEU A 122 0.30 -15.27 -1.25
N ALA A 123 -0.73 -15.26 -2.10
CA ALA A 123 -0.68 -14.62 -3.41
C ALA A 123 -0.58 -13.09 -3.27
N TYR A 124 -1.32 -12.49 -2.33
CA TYR A 124 -1.18 -11.06 -2.00
C TYR A 124 0.25 -10.73 -1.56
N GLY A 125 0.83 -11.53 -0.68
CA GLY A 125 2.21 -11.34 -0.24
C GLY A 125 3.23 -11.44 -1.37
N ALA A 126 3.04 -12.41 -2.28
CA ALA A 126 3.89 -12.56 -3.45
C ALA A 126 3.79 -11.34 -4.39
N ALA A 127 2.57 -10.88 -4.67
CA ALA A 127 2.34 -9.68 -5.47
C ALA A 127 2.98 -8.43 -4.84
N LYS A 128 2.82 -8.24 -3.52
CA LYS A 128 3.45 -7.13 -2.78
C LYS A 128 4.97 -7.10 -2.95
N ARG A 129 5.63 -8.26 -2.84
CA ARG A 129 7.09 -8.36 -3.02
C ARG A 129 7.52 -8.01 -4.44
N LEU A 130 6.81 -8.51 -5.46
CA LEU A 130 7.10 -8.19 -6.86
C LEU A 130 6.98 -6.69 -7.15
N LEU A 131 5.96 -6.03 -6.59
CA LEU A 131 5.76 -4.59 -6.73
C LEU A 131 6.87 -3.78 -6.04
N ALA A 132 7.31 -4.21 -4.85
CA ALA A 132 8.37 -3.52 -4.11
C ALA A 132 9.71 -3.50 -4.86
N ASP A 133 10.00 -4.54 -5.64
CA ASP A 133 11.27 -4.70 -6.36
C ASP A 133 11.27 -4.07 -7.77
N THR A 134 10.09 -3.69 -8.29
CA THR A 134 9.89 -3.27 -9.70
C THR A 134 10.83 -2.15 -10.14
N LEU A 135 11.07 -1.14 -9.30
CA LEU A 135 11.90 0.03 -9.65
C LEU A 135 13.41 -0.22 -9.50
N SER A 136 13.81 -1.40 -9.04
CA SER A 136 15.21 -1.78 -8.85
C SER A 136 15.67 -2.89 -9.78
N ASN A 137 14.73 -3.55 -10.48
CA ASN A 137 15.00 -4.70 -11.34
C ASN A 137 15.05 -4.32 -12.82
N THR A 138 15.75 -5.14 -13.61
CA THR A 138 15.56 -5.19 -15.07
C THR A 138 14.29 -5.98 -15.41
N LEU A 139 13.82 -5.87 -16.65
CA LEU A 139 12.66 -6.63 -17.12
C LEU A 139 12.85 -8.15 -16.96
N GLU A 140 14.01 -8.66 -17.36
CA GLU A 140 14.34 -10.10 -17.28
C GLU A 140 14.38 -10.57 -15.83
N THR A 141 14.95 -9.76 -14.93
CA THR A 141 14.97 -10.06 -13.49
C THR A 141 13.55 -10.12 -12.93
N GLN A 142 12.69 -9.18 -13.31
CA GLN A 142 11.31 -9.14 -12.85
C GLN A 142 10.51 -10.36 -13.33
N MET A 143 10.61 -10.73 -14.60
CA MET A 143 9.90 -11.90 -15.15
C MET A 143 10.35 -13.23 -14.52
N GLU A 144 11.64 -13.35 -14.17
CA GLU A 144 12.15 -14.51 -13.43
C GLU A 144 11.57 -14.57 -12.01
N LEU A 145 11.48 -13.43 -11.31
CA LEU A 145 10.83 -13.35 -9.99
C LEU A 145 9.34 -13.69 -10.08
N GLU A 146 8.63 -13.20 -11.11
CA GLU A 146 7.24 -13.53 -11.38
C GLU A 146 7.05 -15.03 -11.61
N THR A 147 7.92 -15.64 -12.42
CA THR A 147 7.91 -17.09 -12.70
C THR A 147 8.03 -17.90 -11.41
N ARG A 148 8.95 -17.52 -10.53
CA ARG A 148 9.11 -18.17 -9.22
C ARG A 148 7.91 -17.94 -8.31
N ALA A 149 7.38 -16.73 -8.29
CA ALA A 149 6.24 -16.36 -7.45
C ALA A 149 4.97 -17.13 -7.86
N ILE A 150 4.65 -17.20 -9.16
CA ILE A 150 3.48 -17.90 -9.65
C ILE A 150 3.61 -19.42 -9.49
N ALA A 151 4.80 -19.99 -9.74
CA ALA A 151 5.06 -21.42 -9.53
C ALA A 151 4.94 -21.79 -8.05
N GLY A 152 5.46 -20.96 -7.15
CA GLY A 152 5.31 -21.15 -5.70
C GLY A 152 3.86 -21.07 -5.24
N ALA A 153 3.09 -20.10 -5.77
CA ALA A 153 1.67 -19.97 -5.45
C ALA A 153 0.84 -21.15 -5.99
N ALA A 154 1.16 -21.65 -7.18
CA ALA A 154 0.49 -22.81 -7.80
C ALA A 154 0.74 -24.12 -7.05
N ALA A 155 1.75 -24.19 -6.18
CA ALA A 155 1.99 -25.32 -5.29
C ALA A 155 1.21 -25.22 -3.95
N GLY A 156 0.61 -24.06 -3.65
CA GLY A 156 -0.15 -23.81 -2.42
C GLY A 156 -1.59 -24.35 -2.46
N GLU A 157 -2.19 -24.53 -1.28
CA GLU A 157 -3.52 -25.13 -1.09
C GLU A 157 -4.63 -24.30 -1.74
N ASP A 158 -4.52 -22.98 -1.66
CA ASP A 158 -5.48 -22.02 -2.21
C ASP A 158 -5.61 -22.10 -3.75
N SER A 159 -4.54 -22.50 -4.46
CA SER A 159 -4.50 -22.42 -5.92
C SER A 159 -5.34 -23.49 -6.62
N ALA A 160 -5.20 -24.75 -6.21
CA ALA A 160 -5.89 -25.88 -6.84
C ALA A 160 -7.41 -25.76 -6.68
N GLY A 161 -7.88 -25.43 -5.47
CA GLY A 161 -9.29 -25.20 -5.18
C GLY A 161 -9.86 -24.00 -5.95
N ALA A 162 -9.08 -22.91 -6.05
CA ALA A 162 -9.53 -21.72 -6.77
C ALA A 162 -9.62 -21.93 -8.29
N ILE A 163 -8.68 -22.68 -8.89
CA ILE A 163 -8.73 -23.02 -10.32
C ILE A 163 -9.98 -23.86 -10.62
N GLN A 164 -10.27 -24.87 -9.80
CA GLN A 164 -11.47 -25.69 -9.97
C GLN A 164 -12.76 -24.87 -9.80
N ALA A 165 -12.84 -24.02 -8.78
CA ALA A 165 -13.98 -23.13 -8.59
C ALA A 165 -14.17 -22.17 -9.79
N PHE A 166 -13.08 -21.63 -10.33
CA PHE A 166 -13.11 -20.77 -11.52
C PHE A 166 -13.66 -21.50 -12.75
N LEU A 167 -13.15 -22.71 -13.04
CA LEU A 167 -13.63 -23.55 -14.15
C LEU A 167 -15.11 -23.93 -13.98
N ALA A 168 -15.55 -24.16 -12.74
CA ALA A 168 -16.93 -24.45 -12.38
C ALA A 168 -17.85 -23.22 -12.29
N LYS A 169 -17.33 -22.00 -12.53
CA LYS A 169 -18.05 -20.72 -12.34
C LYS A 169 -18.63 -20.53 -10.94
N GLN A 170 -17.90 -21.01 -9.94
CA GLN A 170 -18.23 -20.89 -8.52
C GLN A 170 -17.30 -19.90 -7.83
N LYS A 171 -17.73 -19.39 -6.66
CA LYS A 171 -16.89 -18.51 -5.85
C LYS A 171 -15.81 -19.35 -5.15
N PRO A 172 -14.51 -19.04 -5.32
CA PRO A 172 -13.44 -19.73 -4.61
C PRO A 172 -13.47 -19.40 -3.12
N THR A 173 -12.99 -20.34 -2.31
CA THR A 173 -12.74 -20.16 -0.88
C THR A 173 -11.24 -20.26 -0.63
N PHE A 174 -10.71 -19.33 0.16
CA PHE A 174 -9.28 -19.28 0.48
C PHE A 174 -9.06 -19.50 1.97
N SER A 175 -7.99 -20.23 2.29
CA SER A 175 -7.50 -20.50 3.63
C SER A 175 -6.27 -19.63 3.99
N GLY A 176 -5.68 -18.96 2.99
CA GLY A 176 -4.48 -18.15 3.13
C GLY A 176 -3.19 -18.98 3.21
N ARG A 177 -3.22 -20.21 2.70
CA ARG A 177 -2.13 -21.20 2.74
C ARG A 177 -1.85 -21.81 1.37
#